data_AF-A0A2E5P2G6-F1
#
_entry.id   AF-A0A2E5P2G6-F1
#
_cell.length_a   1.000
_cell.length_b   1.000
_cell.length_c   1.000
_cell.angle_alpha   90.00
_cell.angle_beta   90.00
_cell.angle_gamma   90.00
#
_symmetry.space_group_name_H-M   'P 1'
#
loop_
_entity.id
_entity.type
_entity.pdbx_description
1 polymer ?
#
loop_
_entity_poly.entity_id
_entity_poly.type
_entity_poly.pdbx_seq_one_letter_code
_entity_poly.pdbx_strand_id
1 'polypeptide(L)'
;MVSSISDPDLEAAFQTDGFVTVERLIPDHVLSPLHERFDRLFRGVFETGVAPDEVNWQEGSGDPTLTRQICNGWKADRLVASVVLSERLGAVLARLAGWPGARIIQDNLLWKPPGARSVGFHRDNAYLDWYRPQEMATCWIALDPTTAAGGTVEFARGSHRWSTDGNPFTQFHAPDDHRDPMEVAAAAEGVASNVVPVEVPAGGGSFHHGWTWHGSAPNRSDVHRRVLVLHCGSSEARFHRPGFEEGTGPIYSRYARPDIDDMDEAHFPVLWRDDGYRTPGLESLTLQL
;
A
#
# COMPACT_ATOMS: atom_id res chain seq x y z
N MET A 1 -17.74 -6.40 -15.72
CA MET A 1 -16.31 -6.03 -15.80
C MET A 1 -16.24 -4.51 -15.88
N VAL A 2 -15.55 -3.86 -14.95
CA VAL A 2 -15.57 -2.39 -14.84
C VAL A 2 -14.78 -1.77 -15.99
N SER A 3 -15.51 -1.31 -17.00
CA SER A 3 -15.06 -0.28 -17.92
C SER A 3 -15.15 1.07 -17.19
N SER A 4 -14.07 1.51 -16.54
CA SER A 4 -13.71 2.92 -16.27
C SER A 4 -12.72 3.02 -15.10
N ILE A 5 -11.47 2.60 -15.30
CA ILE A 5 -10.33 3.10 -14.49
C ILE A 5 -9.41 3.95 -15.38
N SER A 6 -10.01 4.44 -16.46
CA SER A 6 -9.36 5.22 -17.53
C SER A 6 -10.01 6.59 -17.67
N ASP A 7 -10.87 6.94 -16.71
CA ASP A 7 -11.64 8.16 -16.65
C ASP A 7 -10.71 9.36 -16.43
N PRO A 8 -10.69 10.36 -17.32
CA PRO A 8 -10.02 11.63 -17.06
C PRO A 8 -10.44 12.26 -15.72
N ASP A 9 -11.66 11.99 -15.26
CA ASP A 9 -12.16 12.50 -13.98
C ASP A 9 -11.44 11.86 -12.78
N LEU A 10 -11.03 10.58 -12.87
CA LEU A 10 -10.27 9.91 -11.81
C LEU A 10 -8.84 10.45 -11.72
N GLU A 11 -8.21 10.74 -12.86
CA GLU A 11 -6.88 11.37 -12.88
C GLU A 11 -6.93 12.77 -12.31
N ALA A 12 -7.89 13.59 -12.76
CA ALA A 12 -8.05 14.95 -12.25
C ALA A 12 -8.32 14.97 -10.74
N ALA A 13 -9.17 14.05 -10.25
CA ALA A 13 -9.41 13.87 -8.82
C ALA A 13 -8.13 13.46 -8.08
N PHE A 14 -7.38 12.47 -8.57
CA PHE A 14 -6.12 12.05 -7.95
C PHE A 14 -5.10 13.19 -7.88
N GLN A 15 -4.95 13.98 -8.95
CA GLN A 15 -4.04 15.14 -8.96
C GLN A 15 -4.50 16.25 -8.00
N THR A 16 -5.81 16.44 -7.86
CA THR A 16 -6.40 17.49 -7.00
C THR A 16 -6.43 17.10 -5.52
N ASP A 17 -6.77 15.86 -5.23
CA ASP A 17 -7.07 15.39 -3.88
C ASP A 17 -5.95 14.53 -3.28
N GLY A 18 -5.03 14.02 -4.11
CA GLY A 18 -3.97 13.10 -3.69
C GLY A 18 -4.45 11.66 -3.52
N PHE A 19 -5.74 11.39 -3.78
CA PHE A 19 -6.34 10.06 -3.76
C PHE A 19 -7.64 10.02 -4.57
N VAL A 20 -8.09 8.80 -4.87
CA VAL A 20 -9.37 8.54 -5.54
C VAL A 20 -9.93 7.20 -5.07
N THR A 21 -11.25 7.06 -4.98
CA THR A 21 -11.93 5.83 -4.55
C THR A 21 -12.59 5.11 -5.73
N VAL A 22 -12.66 3.79 -5.67
CA VAL A 22 -13.25 2.92 -6.69
C VAL A 22 -14.07 1.84 -6.01
N GLU A 23 -15.34 1.70 -6.41
CA GLU A 23 -16.25 0.74 -5.77
C GLU A 23 -15.87 -0.72 -6.00
N ARG A 24 -15.10 -1.03 -7.05
CA ARG A 24 -14.70 -2.40 -7.36
C ARG A 24 -13.35 -2.47 -8.07
N LEU A 25 -12.34 -2.94 -7.34
CA LEU A 25 -10.99 -3.22 -7.79
C LEU A 25 -10.75 -4.70 -8.07
N ILE A 26 -11.40 -5.61 -7.35
CA ILE A 26 -11.27 -7.06 -7.53
C ILE A 26 -12.64 -7.73 -7.67
N PRO A 27 -12.72 -8.91 -8.31
CA PRO A 27 -13.99 -9.60 -8.47
C PRO A 27 -14.46 -10.29 -7.17
N ASP A 28 -15.76 -10.33 -6.93
CA ASP A 28 -16.34 -10.78 -5.65
C ASP A 28 -15.94 -12.23 -5.28
N HIS A 29 -15.72 -13.10 -6.28
CA HIS A 29 -15.37 -14.50 -6.03
C HIS A 29 -13.97 -14.71 -5.44
N VAL A 30 -13.10 -13.68 -5.47
CA VAL A 30 -11.76 -13.77 -4.84
C VAL A 30 -11.77 -13.37 -3.36
N LEU A 31 -12.83 -12.73 -2.87
CA LEU A 31 -12.89 -12.18 -1.50
C LEU A 31 -12.83 -13.27 -0.43
N SER A 32 -13.71 -14.27 -0.51
CA SER A 32 -13.73 -15.36 0.46
C SER A 32 -12.42 -16.17 0.45
N PRO A 33 -11.86 -16.57 -0.71
CA PRO A 33 -10.54 -17.19 -0.75
C PRO A 33 -9.43 -16.31 -0.15
N LEU A 34 -9.42 -14.99 -0.39
CA LEU A 34 -8.43 -14.09 0.21
C LEU A 34 -8.57 -14.00 1.74
N HIS A 35 -9.79 -14.03 2.28
CA HIS A 35 -9.98 -14.12 3.73
C HIS A 35 -9.32 -15.35 4.34
N GLU A 36 -9.48 -16.51 3.70
CA GLU A 36 -8.81 -17.73 4.13
C GLU A 36 -7.27 -17.62 4.03
N ARG A 37 -6.76 -16.91 3.02
CA ARG A 37 -5.31 -16.67 2.89
C ARG A 37 -4.77 -15.75 3.97
N PHE A 38 -5.51 -14.72 4.35
CA PHE A 38 -5.14 -13.87 5.49
C PHE A 38 -5.01 -14.71 6.76
N ASP A 39 -5.99 -15.56 7.07
CA ASP A 39 -5.94 -16.42 8.25
C ASP A 39 -4.71 -17.34 8.25
N ARG A 40 -4.39 -17.95 7.10
CA ARG A 40 -3.20 -18.81 6.97
C ARG A 40 -1.89 -18.05 7.12
N LEU A 41 -1.76 -16.91 6.45
CA LEU A 41 -0.54 -16.09 6.47
C LEU A 41 -0.26 -15.56 7.87
N PHE A 42 -1.27 -15.06 8.59
CA PHE A 42 -1.13 -14.61 9.98
C PHE A 42 -0.99 -15.75 11.00
N ARG A 43 -1.14 -17.02 10.57
CA ARG A 43 -0.75 -18.24 11.28
C ARG A 43 0.65 -18.76 10.92
N GLY A 44 1.32 -18.09 9.98
CA GLY A 44 2.68 -18.45 9.56
C GLY A 44 2.70 -19.62 8.58
N VAL A 45 1.57 -19.88 7.91
CA VAL A 45 1.42 -20.94 6.91
C VAL A 45 1.57 -20.32 5.52
N PHE A 46 2.76 -20.45 4.94
CA PHE A 46 3.10 -19.89 3.63
C PHE A 46 2.97 -20.96 2.53
N GLU A 47 2.11 -20.73 1.53
CA GLU A 47 1.83 -21.70 0.45
C GLU A 47 3.09 -22.03 -0.37
N THR A 48 3.89 -21.02 -0.68
CA THR A 48 5.08 -21.16 -1.53
C THR A 48 6.28 -21.75 -0.80
N GLY A 49 6.21 -21.89 0.53
CA GLY A 49 7.35 -22.20 1.40
C GLY A 49 8.33 -21.03 1.59
N VAL A 50 8.09 -19.87 0.96
CA VAL A 50 8.89 -18.66 1.11
C VAL A 50 8.21 -17.73 2.11
N ALA A 51 8.97 -17.22 3.08
CA ALA A 51 8.46 -16.25 4.03
C ALA A 51 8.29 -14.86 3.40
N PRO A 52 7.32 -14.05 3.86
CA PRO A 52 7.25 -12.63 3.53
C PRO A 52 8.49 -11.87 4.00
N ASP A 53 8.66 -10.65 3.52
CA ASP A 53 9.84 -9.83 3.84
C ASP A 53 9.83 -9.34 5.28
N GLU A 54 8.63 -9.09 5.81
CA GLU A 54 8.40 -8.71 7.20
C GLU A 54 7.09 -9.32 7.70
N VAL A 55 7.09 -9.73 8.97
CA VAL A 55 5.90 -10.20 9.68
C VAL A 55 5.86 -9.46 11.02
N ASN A 56 5.14 -8.35 11.05
CA ASN A 56 5.09 -7.44 12.20
C ASN A 56 4.03 -7.86 13.23
N TRP A 57 3.21 -8.87 12.90
CA TRP A 57 2.29 -9.50 13.83
C TRP A 57 2.05 -10.97 13.44
N GLN A 58 2.00 -11.85 14.44
CA GLN A 58 1.84 -13.30 14.26
C GLN A 58 0.88 -13.88 15.33
N GLU A 59 0.00 -14.80 14.94
CA GLU A 59 -0.90 -15.46 15.90
C GLU A 59 -0.10 -16.20 16.99
N GLY A 60 -0.52 -16.06 18.24
CA GLY A 60 0.13 -16.67 19.42
C GLY A 60 1.20 -15.81 20.08
N SER A 61 1.77 -14.81 19.39
CA SER A 61 2.81 -13.92 19.97
C SER A 61 2.52 -12.43 19.82
N GLY A 62 1.73 -12.02 18.83
CA GLY A 62 1.40 -10.60 18.59
C GLY A 62 0.40 -10.04 19.59
N ASP A 63 0.57 -8.75 19.94
CA ASP A 63 -0.40 -8.00 20.75
C ASP A 63 -1.76 -7.96 20.02
N PRO A 64 -2.84 -8.54 20.58
CA PRO A 64 -4.13 -8.61 19.91
C PRO A 64 -4.79 -7.24 19.71
N THR A 65 -4.31 -6.19 20.41
CA THR A 65 -4.82 -4.82 20.28
C THR A 65 -4.21 -4.07 19.10
N LEU A 66 -3.20 -4.61 18.42
CA LEU A 66 -2.54 -3.95 17.30
C LEU A 66 -3.18 -4.30 15.95
N THR A 67 -3.00 -3.38 15.00
CA THR A 67 -3.18 -3.70 13.58
C THR A 67 -2.14 -4.73 13.17
N ARG A 68 -2.57 -5.82 12.55
CA ARG A 68 -1.69 -6.89 12.08
C ARG A 68 -1.15 -6.51 10.70
N GLN A 69 0.13 -6.79 10.45
CA GLN A 69 0.79 -6.47 9.19
C GLN A 69 1.77 -7.56 8.76
N ILE A 70 1.74 -7.85 7.46
CA ILE A 70 2.76 -8.61 6.72
C ILE A 70 3.19 -7.74 5.53
N CYS A 71 4.49 -7.71 5.21
CA CYS A 71 5.04 -7.04 4.03
C CYS A 71 5.53 -8.08 3.00
N ASN A 72 5.22 -7.85 1.72
CA ASN A 72 5.54 -8.74 0.61
C ASN A 72 4.94 -10.15 0.75
N GLY A 73 3.65 -10.21 1.08
CA GLY A 73 2.88 -11.45 1.14
C GLY A 73 2.73 -12.14 -0.22
N TRP A 74 2.92 -11.43 -1.33
CA TRP A 74 2.93 -12.01 -2.68
C TRP A 74 3.98 -13.11 -2.86
N LYS A 75 5.09 -13.04 -2.11
CA LYS A 75 6.13 -14.08 -2.13
C LYS A 75 5.67 -15.38 -1.45
N ALA A 76 4.72 -15.27 -0.53
CA ALA A 76 4.27 -16.36 0.35
C ALA A 76 2.98 -17.05 -0.12
N ASP A 77 2.15 -16.39 -0.93
CA ASP A 77 0.86 -16.93 -1.38
C ASP A 77 0.51 -16.48 -2.81
N ARG A 78 0.15 -17.46 -3.67
CA ARG A 78 -0.08 -17.23 -5.09
C ARG A 78 -1.38 -16.48 -5.37
N LEU A 79 -2.39 -16.59 -4.51
CA LEU A 79 -3.63 -15.81 -4.66
C LEU A 79 -3.37 -14.34 -4.32
N VAL A 80 -2.59 -14.05 -3.27
CA VAL A 80 -2.14 -12.68 -2.97
C VAL A 80 -1.37 -12.12 -4.16
N ALA A 81 -0.39 -12.87 -4.69
CA ALA A 81 0.38 -12.48 -5.86
C ALA A 81 -0.51 -12.17 -7.08
N SER A 82 -1.56 -12.95 -7.30
CA SER A 82 -2.50 -12.76 -8.43
C SER A 82 -3.19 -11.39 -8.42
N VAL A 83 -3.39 -10.82 -7.24
CA VAL A 83 -4.00 -9.50 -7.08
C VAL A 83 -2.94 -8.41 -7.21
N VAL A 84 -1.87 -8.46 -6.40
CA VAL A 84 -0.90 -7.35 -6.33
C VAL A 84 0.08 -7.31 -7.51
N LEU A 85 0.25 -8.40 -8.25
CA LEU A 85 1.05 -8.42 -9.50
C LEU A 85 0.19 -8.20 -10.76
N SER A 86 -1.03 -7.66 -10.59
CA SER A 86 -1.95 -7.38 -11.67
C SER A 86 -1.40 -6.30 -12.61
N GLU A 87 -1.28 -6.65 -13.90
CA GLU A 87 -0.94 -5.70 -14.96
C GLU A 87 -1.90 -4.51 -14.99
N ARG A 88 -3.21 -4.76 -14.84
CA ARG A 88 -4.23 -3.71 -14.84
C ARG A 88 -4.04 -2.72 -13.71
N LEU A 89 -3.73 -3.17 -12.50
CA LEU A 89 -3.50 -2.26 -11.36
C LEU A 89 -2.18 -1.49 -11.55
N GLY A 90 -1.14 -2.15 -12.06
CA GLY A 90 0.11 -1.51 -12.46
C GLY A 90 -0.09 -0.40 -13.49
N ALA A 91 -0.87 -0.66 -14.54
CA ALA A 91 -1.18 0.31 -15.59
C ALA A 91 -1.92 1.54 -15.04
N VAL A 92 -2.88 1.34 -14.13
CA VAL A 92 -3.61 2.44 -13.48
C VAL A 92 -2.67 3.27 -12.62
N LEU A 93 -1.83 2.64 -11.79
CA LEU A 93 -0.88 3.34 -10.93
C LEU A 93 0.15 4.13 -11.75
N ALA A 94 0.70 3.53 -12.81
CA ALA A 94 1.61 4.22 -13.72
C ALA A 94 0.96 5.46 -14.35
N ARG A 95 -0.29 5.32 -14.82
CA ARG A 95 -1.05 6.43 -15.42
C ARG A 95 -1.34 7.54 -14.40
N LEU A 96 -1.85 7.21 -13.21
CA LEU A 96 -2.15 8.18 -12.16
C LEU A 96 -0.90 8.94 -11.70
N ALA A 97 0.25 8.26 -11.63
CA ALA A 97 1.51 8.87 -11.20
C ALA A 97 2.33 9.50 -12.35
N GLY A 98 1.90 9.35 -13.61
CA GLY A 98 2.61 9.89 -14.78
C GLY A 98 3.93 9.18 -15.09
N TRP A 99 4.03 7.88 -14.79
CA TRP A 99 5.23 7.07 -15.05
C TRP A 99 5.14 6.33 -16.40
N PRO A 100 6.28 6.05 -17.05
CA PRO A 100 6.32 5.19 -18.25
C PRO A 100 5.97 3.73 -17.96
N GLY A 101 5.96 3.36 -16.68
CA GLY A 101 5.48 2.07 -16.20
C GLY A 101 5.54 2.00 -14.68
N ALA A 102 5.02 0.90 -14.14
CA ALA A 102 4.99 0.65 -12.71
C ALA A 102 5.63 -0.71 -12.38
N ARG A 103 6.47 -0.71 -11.35
CA ARG A 103 6.95 -1.93 -10.69
C ARG A 103 6.42 -1.99 -9.27
N ILE A 104 6.17 -3.19 -8.78
CA ILE A 104 5.87 -3.37 -7.35
C ILE A 104 7.11 -3.04 -6.52
N ILE A 105 6.93 -2.23 -5.48
CA ILE A 105 7.94 -1.94 -4.47
C ILE A 105 7.68 -2.80 -3.24
N GLN A 106 6.42 -2.85 -2.83
CA GLN A 106 5.97 -3.60 -1.66
C GLN A 106 4.48 -3.97 -1.80
N ASP A 107 4.05 -5.08 -1.21
CA ASP A 107 2.66 -5.26 -0.82
C ASP A 107 2.49 -5.31 0.70
N ASN A 108 1.29 -4.98 1.19
CA ASN A 108 0.93 -5.23 2.57
C ASN A 108 -0.39 -5.97 2.70
N LEU A 109 -0.40 -6.95 3.61
CA LEU A 109 -1.62 -7.47 4.20
C LEU A 109 -1.84 -6.75 5.53
N LEU A 110 -2.91 -5.97 5.61
CA LEU A 110 -3.27 -5.24 6.82
C LEU A 110 -4.58 -5.76 7.38
N TRP A 111 -4.58 -6.13 8.66
CA TRP A 111 -5.78 -6.63 9.34
C TRP A 111 -6.02 -5.91 10.65
N LYS A 112 -7.14 -5.16 10.71
CA LYS A 112 -7.66 -4.58 11.94
C LYS A 112 -8.80 -5.44 12.50
N PRO A 113 -8.55 -6.26 13.54
CA PRO A 113 -9.63 -6.87 14.28
C PRO A 113 -10.49 -5.83 15.04
N PRO A 114 -11.70 -6.19 15.50
CA PRO A 114 -12.48 -5.37 16.43
C PRO A 114 -11.64 -4.94 17.63
N GLY A 115 -11.70 -3.65 17.98
CA GLY A 115 -10.92 -3.07 19.08
C GLY A 115 -9.47 -2.75 18.75
N ALA A 116 -8.97 -3.04 17.54
CA ALA A 116 -7.61 -2.72 17.16
C ALA A 116 -7.34 -1.21 17.22
N ARG A 117 -6.15 -0.84 17.69
CA ARG A 117 -5.68 0.54 17.81
C ARG A 117 -5.43 1.19 16.44
N SER A 118 -5.25 2.51 16.47
CA SER A 118 -4.99 3.34 15.29
C SER A 118 -3.67 3.00 14.59
N VAL A 119 -3.58 3.43 13.33
CA VAL A 119 -2.32 3.61 12.60
C VAL A 119 -2.11 5.12 12.49
N GLY A 120 -0.92 5.58 12.87
CA GLY A 120 -0.54 7.00 12.81
C GLY A 120 -0.64 7.55 11.39
N PHE A 121 -1.02 8.82 11.27
CA PHE A 121 -0.93 9.53 10.02
C PHE A 121 0.53 9.62 9.60
N HIS A 122 0.80 9.23 8.36
CA HIS A 122 2.12 9.19 7.77
C HIS A 122 2.04 9.45 6.26
N ARG A 123 3.21 9.51 5.62
CA ARG A 123 3.37 9.57 4.16
C ARG A 123 4.24 8.38 3.75
N ASP A 124 3.79 7.60 2.77
CA ASP A 124 4.52 6.41 2.31
C ASP A 124 5.96 6.78 1.90
N ASN A 125 6.10 7.84 1.09
CA ASN A 125 7.40 8.28 0.57
C ASN A 125 8.42 8.63 1.67
N ALA A 126 7.98 8.95 2.89
CA ALA A 126 8.88 9.27 3.99
C ALA A 126 9.78 8.10 4.43
N TYR A 127 9.42 6.86 4.08
CA TYR A 127 10.16 5.67 4.49
C TYR A 127 11.02 5.06 3.38
N LEU A 128 11.14 5.74 2.23
CA LEU A 128 11.59 5.17 0.96
C LEU A 128 12.89 5.79 0.42
N ASP A 129 13.73 6.32 1.31
CA ASP A 129 14.98 6.98 0.88
C ASP A 129 15.97 6.06 0.18
N TRP A 130 15.75 4.75 0.25
CA TRP A 130 16.57 3.71 -0.36
C TRP A 130 16.36 3.52 -1.87
N TYR A 131 15.43 4.24 -2.51
CA TYR A 131 15.32 4.28 -3.97
C TYR A 131 14.98 5.68 -4.50
N ARG A 132 15.23 5.89 -5.80
CA ARG A 132 14.93 7.13 -6.52
C ARG A 132 14.29 6.85 -7.89
N PRO A 133 13.40 7.73 -8.39
CA PRO A 133 12.81 8.86 -7.66
C PRO A 133 12.02 8.38 -6.43
N GLN A 134 12.00 9.19 -5.37
CA GLN A 134 11.35 8.86 -4.09
C GLN A 134 9.85 9.04 -4.21
N GLU A 135 9.26 8.22 -5.06
CA GLU A 135 7.86 8.31 -5.44
C GLU A 135 7.22 6.95 -5.36
N MET A 136 6.03 6.95 -4.77
CA MET A 136 5.18 5.81 -4.62
C MET A 136 3.74 6.21 -4.94
N ALA A 137 3.00 5.27 -5.50
CA ALA A 137 1.56 5.34 -5.65
C ALA A 137 1.00 3.99 -5.21
N THR A 138 -0.09 4.05 -4.47
CA THR A 138 -0.59 2.91 -3.72
C THR A 138 -2.00 2.57 -4.15
N CYS A 139 -2.29 1.29 -4.35
CA CYS A 139 -3.63 0.75 -4.51
C CYS A 139 -4.02 0.01 -3.23
N TRP A 140 -5.01 0.52 -2.53
CA TRP A 140 -5.53 -0.03 -1.28
C TRP A 140 -6.84 -0.74 -1.57
N ILE A 141 -6.94 -2.04 -1.29
CA ILE A 141 -8.08 -2.89 -1.67
C ILE A 141 -8.74 -3.45 -0.40
N ALA A 142 -9.99 -3.06 -0.17
CA ALA A 142 -10.79 -3.55 0.94
C ALA A 142 -11.26 -4.98 0.67
N LEU A 143 -11.06 -5.90 1.62
CA LEU A 143 -11.61 -7.26 1.54
C LEU A 143 -12.92 -7.40 2.34
N ASP A 144 -13.10 -6.50 3.30
CA ASP A 144 -14.32 -6.31 4.09
C ASP A 144 -14.95 -4.94 3.72
N PRO A 145 -16.27 -4.74 3.89
CA PRO A 145 -16.85 -3.40 3.75
C PRO A 145 -16.27 -2.45 4.79
N THR A 146 -15.98 -1.21 4.38
CA THR A 146 -15.28 -0.25 5.24
C THR A 146 -16.18 0.85 5.73
N THR A 147 -15.97 1.24 6.98
CA THR A 147 -16.66 2.38 7.62
C THR A 147 -15.66 3.20 8.41
N ALA A 148 -15.97 4.47 8.68
CA ALA A 148 -15.19 5.32 9.57
C ALA A 148 -15.07 4.69 10.97
N ALA A 149 -16.16 4.15 11.52
CA ALA A 149 -16.16 3.46 12.82
C ALA A 149 -15.32 2.17 12.81
N GLY A 150 -15.21 1.50 11.66
CA GLY A 150 -14.36 0.32 11.44
C GLY A 150 -12.86 0.62 11.34
N GLY A 151 -12.44 1.88 11.48
CA GLY A 151 -11.05 2.28 11.37
C GLY A 151 -10.50 2.13 9.95
N THR A 152 -11.31 2.50 8.95
CA THR A 152 -10.87 2.60 7.55
C THR A 152 -9.71 3.59 7.38
N VAL A 153 -9.02 3.53 6.24
CA VAL A 153 -7.99 4.53 5.91
C VAL A 153 -8.65 5.90 5.75
N GLU A 154 -7.99 6.91 6.27
CA GLU A 154 -8.37 8.31 6.19
C GLU A 154 -7.28 9.09 5.46
N PHE A 155 -7.67 9.99 4.57
CA PHE A 155 -6.75 10.84 3.80
C PHE A 155 -6.94 12.30 4.15
N ALA A 156 -5.85 13.05 4.34
CA ALA A 156 -5.90 14.51 4.32
C ALA A 156 -5.92 14.99 2.86
N ARG A 157 -7.08 15.43 2.39
CA ARG A 157 -7.30 15.81 0.99
C ARG A 157 -6.36 16.93 0.55
N GLY A 158 -5.66 16.70 -0.56
CA GLY A 158 -4.76 17.66 -1.20
C GLY A 158 -3.39 17.79 -0.51
N SER A 159 -3.13 17.00 0.54
CA SER A 159 -1.93 17.14 1.36
C SER A 159 -0.66 16.65 0.67
N HIS A 160 -0.77 15.95 -0.46
CA HIS A 160 0.38 15.51 -1.26
C HIS A 160 1.17 16.68 -1.87
N ARG A 161 0.59 17.88 -1.88
CA ARG A 161 1.23 19.12 -2.32
C ARG A 161 1.83 19.95 -1.19
N TRP A 162 1.64 19.55 0.07
CA TRP A 162 2.23 20.24 1.21
C TRP A 162 3.74 20.03 1.22
N SER A 163 4.47 20.91 1.90
CA SER A 163 5.92 20.84 2.02
C SER A 163 6.36 19.47 2.55
N THR A 164 7.44 18.98 1.94
CA THR A 164 8.15 17.78 2.37
C THR A 164 9.35 18.13 3.26
N ASP A 165 9.58 19.40 3.57
CA ASP A 165 10.69 19.81 4.41
C ASP A 165 10.52 19.27 5.84
N GLY A 166 11.59 18.71 6.41
CA GLY A 166 11.62 18.14 7.75
C GLY A 166 11.00 16.75 7.91
N ASN A 167 10.23 16.28 6.92
CA ASN A 167 9.56 14.97 6.80
C ASN A 167 9.82 13.96 7.94
N PRO A 168 9.15 14.10 9.10
CA PRO A 168 9.51 13.33 10.27
C PRO A 168 9.08 11.87 10.10
N PHE A 169 9.93 10.93 10.51
CA PHE A 169 9.47 9.58 10.82
C PHE A 169 8.41 9.67 11.91
N THR A 170 7.20 9.20 11.62
CA THR A 170 6.09 9.24 12.57
C THR A 170 5.98 7.92 13.33
N GLN A 171 5.39 7.98 14.53
CA GLN A 171 5.03 6.78 15.26
C GLN A 171 3.88 6.07 14.52
N PHE A 172 4.24 5.05 13.75
CA PHE A 172 3.32 4.33 12.88
C PHE A 172 2.29 3.49 13.65
N HIS A 173 2.73 2.75 14.67
CA HIS A 173 1.86 1.85 15.43
C HIS A 173 1.29 2.49 16.70
N ALA A 174 -0.05 2.60 16.73
CA ALA A 174 -0.85 2.98 17.88
C ALA A 174 -0.35 4.22 18.67
N PRO A 175 -0.13 5.36 18.00
CA PRO A 175 0.17 6.63 18.70
C PRO A 175 -1.03 7.11 19.53
N ASP A 176 -0.76 7.92 20.55
CA ASP A 176 -1.78 8.51 21.43
C ASP A 176 -2.77 9.39 20.65
N ASP A 177 -2.24 10.26 19.79
CA ASP A 177 -3.01 10.95 18.76
C ASP A 177 -2.45 10.60 17.37
N HIS A 178 -3.21 9.77 16.65
CA HIS A 178 -2.85 9.37 15.30
C HIS A 178 -2.87 10.49 14.27
N ARG A 179 -3.51 11.64 14.51
CA ARG A 179 -3.56 12.75 13.54
C ARG A 179 -2.52 13.82 13.81
N ASP A 180 -1.91 13.85 14.99
CA ASP A 180 -1.01 14.92 15.43
C ASP A 180 0.08 15.29 14.40
N PRO A 181 0.83 14.35 13.79
CA PRO A 181 1.84 14.71 12.79
C PRO A 181 1.26 15.43 11.56
N MET A 182 0.05 15.05 11.14
CA MET A 182 -0.63 15.67 10.01
C MET A 182 -1.20 17.04 10.37
N GLU A 183 -1.73 17.21 11.58
CA GLU A 183 -2.23 18.52 12.04
C GLU A 183 -1.10 19.53 12.22
N VAL A 184 0.07 19.09 12.69
CA VAL A 184 1.28 19.91 12.73
C VAL A 184 1.70 20.34 11.32
N ALA A 185 1.67 19.41 10.35
CA ALA A 185 1.97 19.72 8.95
C ALA A 185 0.96 20.70 8.34
N ALA A 186 -0.34 20.50 8.58
CA ALA A 186 -1.40 21.41 8.13
C ALA A 186 -1.23 22.83 8.70
N ALA A 187 -0.89 22.93 10.00
CA ALA A 187 -0.62 24.20 10.65
C ALA A 187 0.61 24.91 10.06
N ALA A 188 1.68 24.19 9.71
CA ALA A 188 2.86 24.74 9.05
C ALA A 188 2.55 25.30 7.65
N GLU A 189 1.60 24.68 6.94
CA GLU A 189 1.06 25.17 5.66
C GLU A 189 0.06 26.32 5.82
N GLY A 190 -0.35 26.64 7.06
CA GLY A 190 -1.37 27.67 7.33
C GLY A 190 -2.77 27.28 6.87
N VAL A 191 -3.07 25.97 6.79
CA VAL A 191 -4.38 25.44 6.36
C VAL A 191 -5.01 24.58 7.45
N ALA A 192 -6.34 24.43 7.39
CA ALA A 192 -7.03 23.41 8.16
C ALA A 192 -6.99 22.08 7.41
N SER A 193 -6.85 20.97 8.13
CA SER A 193 -6.91 19.63 7.54
C SER A 193 -8.33 19.32 7.04
N ASN A 194 -8.44 18.62 5.91
CA ASN A 194 -9.70 18.05 5.40
C ASN A 194 -9.56 16.53 5.33
N VAL A 195 -9.91 15.86 6.44
CA VAL A 195 -9.75 14.42 6.58
C VAL A 195 -10.97 13.68 6.05
N VAL A 196 -10.75 12.75 5.10
CA VAL A 196 -11.79 12.01 4.40
C VAL A 196 -11.60 10.50 4.63
N PRO A 197 -12.57 9.80 5.27
CA PRO A 197 -12.52 8.34 5.38
C PRO A 197 -12.88 7.65 4.06
N VAL A 198 -12.29 6.50 3.79
CA VAL A 198 -12.63 5.66 2.63
C VAL A 198 -13.68 4.62 3.01
N GLU A 199 -14.94 4.88 2.67
CA GLU A 199 -16.07 3.96 2.90
C GLU A 199 -16.49 3.33 1.57
N VAL A 200 -16.14 2.06 1.37
CA VAL A 200 -16.33 1.30 0.13
C VAL A 200 -16.84 -0.11 0.44
N PRO A 201 -17.55 -0.76 -0.50
CA PRO A 201 -17.90 -2.17 -0.33
C PRO A 201 -16.65 -3.06 -0.38
N ALA A 202 -16.79 -4.30 0.08
CA ALA A 202 -15.76 -5.33 -0.12
C ALA A 202 -15.44 -5.49 -1.61
N GLY A 203 -14.15 -5.57 -1.92
CA GLY A 203 -13.62 -5.58 -3.28
C GLY A 203 -13.41 -4.19 -3.87
N GLY A 204 -13.93 -3.13 -3.26
CA GLY A 204 -13.62 -1.74 -3.57
C GLY A 204 -12.31 -1.27 -2.94
N GLY A 205 -11.99 0.01 -3.08
CA GLY A 205 -10.78 0.57 -2.49
C GLY A 205 -10.43 1.97 -2.97
N SER A 206 -9.14 2.30 -2.90
CA SER A 206 -8.62 3.60 -3.29
C SER A 206 -7.26 3.50 -3.98
N PHE A 207 -6.93 4.53 -4.75
CA PHE A 207 -5.56 4.84 -5.14
C PHE A 207 -5.11 6.10 -4.42
N HIS A 208 -3.87 6.17 -3.92
CA HIS A 208 -3.34 7.37 -3.28
C HIS A 208 -1.88 7.65 -3.63
N HIS A 209 -1.53 8.93 -3.62
CA HIS A 209 -0.19 9.44 -3.83
C HIS A 209 0.67 9.20 -2.59
N GLY A 210 1.96 8.84 -2.74
CA GLY A 210 2.85 8.51 -1.62
C GLY A 210 3.18 9.69 -0.69
N TRP A 211 2.87 10.92 -1.11
CA TRP A 211 2.93 12.13 -0.28
C TRP A 211 1.60 12.50 0.39
N THR A 212 0.50 11.80 0.11
CA THR A 212 -0.78 12.04 0.79
C THR A 212 -0.65 11.56 2.23
N TRP A 213 -0.93 12.48 3.16
CA TRP A 213 -0.99 12.18 4.59
C TRP A 213 -2.19 11.29 4.83
N HIS A 214 -1.93 10.12 5.41
CA HIS A 214 -2.97 9.14 5.64
C HIS A 214 -2.67 8.29 6.87
N GLY A 215 -3.74 7.86 7.52
CA GLY A 215 -3.68 7.04 8.71
C GLY A 215 -5.01 6.34 8.90
N SER A 216 -5.27 5.82 10.10
CA SER A 216 -6.58 5.27 10.38
C SER A 216 -6.89 5.23 11.88
N ALA A 217 -8.10 5.64 12.23
CA ALA A 217 -8.61 5.58 13.59
C ALA A 217 -8.68 4.14 14.15
N PRO A 218 -8.85 3.95 15.47
CA PRO A 218 -9.10 2.62 16.03
C PRO A 218 -10.35 1.97 15.42
N ASN A 219 -10.35 0.64 15.30
CA ASN A 219 -11.54 -0.11 14.91
C ASN A 219 -12.49 -0.20 16.13
N ARG A 220 -13.56 0.59 16.11
CA ARG A 220 -14.60 0.63 17.16
C ARG A 220 -15.82 -0.21 16.80
N SER A 221 -15.81 -0.86 15.65
CA SER A 221 -16.86 -1.79 15.22
C SER A 221 -16.60 -3.21 15.73
N ASP A 222 -17.58 -4.10 15.54
CA ASP A 222 -17.50 -5.54 15.76
C ASP A 222 -17.08 -6.32 14.50
N VAL A 223 -16.73 -5.61 13.42
CA VAL A 223 -16.36 -6.20 12.13
C VAL A 223 -14.84 -6.15 11.93
N HIS A 224 -14.26 -7.24 11.43
CA HIS A 224 -12.86 -7.24 11.00
C HIS A 224 -12.69 -6.39 9.75
N ARG A 225 -11.56 -5.65 9.65
CA ARG A 225 -11.21 -4.89 8.44
C ARG A 225 -9.89 -5.37 7.87
N ARG A 226 -9.94 -6.21 6.84
CA ARG A 226 -8.80 -6.71 6.08
C ARG A 226 -8.63 -5.93 4.79
N VAL A 227 -7.37 -5.67 4.46
CA VAL A 227 -6.98 -4.90 3.29
C VAL A 227 -5.74 -5.53 2.69
N LEU A 228 -5.75 -5.66 1.36
CA LEU A 228 -4.56 -5.93 0.57
C LEU A 228 -4.08 -4.62 -0.09
N VAL A 229 -2.81 -4.29 0.05
CA VAL A 229 -2.24 -3.04 -0.44
C VAL A 229 -1.14 -3.35 -1.44
N LEU A 230 -1.19 -2.75 -2.62
CA LEU A 230 -0.13 -2.76 -3.61
C LEU A 230 0.54 -1.39 -3.64
N HIS A 231 1.84 -1.34 -3.37
CA HIS A 231 2.65 -0.15 -3.53
C HIS A 231 3.52 -0.27 -4.78
N CYS A 232 3.38 0.69 -5.70
CA CYS A 232 4.21 0.77 -6.90
C CYS A 232 5.11 1.99 -6.88
N GLY A 233 6.24 1.88 -7.56
CA GLY A 233 7.10 2.97 -7.99
C GLY A 233 7.25 2.93 -9.51
N SER A 234 7.87 3.98 -10.08
CA SER A 234 8.18 4.02 -11.51
C SER A 234 8.96 2.78 -11.95
N SER A 235 8.69 2.25 -13.14
CA SER A 235 9.51 1.21 -13.76
C SER A 235 10.97 1.65 -13.96
N GLU A 236 11.26 2.95 -13.89
CA GLU A 236 12.60 3.52 -13.95
C GLU A 236 13.27 3.67 -12.58
N ALA A 237 12.59 3.29 -11.49
CA ALA A 237 13.17 3.36 -10.15
C ALA A 237 14.50 2.60 -10.05
N ARG A 238 15.43 3.19 -9.30
CA ARG A 238 16.78 2.67 -9.02
C ARG A 238 17.05 2.74 -7.54
N PHE A 239 17.84 1.80 -7.03
CA PHE A 239 18.36 1.86 -5.68
C PHE A 239 19.15 3.15 -5.43
N HIS A 240 18.97 3.70 -4.25
CA HIS A 240 19.66 4.89 -3.78
C HIS A 240 20.39 4.55 -2.48
N ARG A 241 21.66 4.14 -2.65
CA ARG A 241 22.52 3.66 -1.56
C ARG A 241 22.60 4.60 -0.35
N PRO A 242 22.67 5.93 -0.52
CA PRO A 242 22.72 6.83 0.65
C PRO A 242 21.53 6.68 1.60
N GLY A 243 20.37 6.19 1.14
CA GLY A 243 19.19 5.96 2.00
C GLY A 243 19.02 4.53 2.49
N PHE A 244 20.03 3.66 2.36
CA PHE A 244 19.93 2.26 2.79
C PHE A 244 19.84 2.07 4.30
N GLU A 245 20.25 3.05 5.10
CA GLU A 245 20.17 3.00 6.56
C GLU A 245 18.92 3.70 7.11
N GLU A 246 18.12 4.32 6.24
CA GLU A 246 16.97 5.16 6.60
C GLU A 246 15.64 4.43 6.34
N GLY A 247 14.65 4.65 7.21
CA GLY A 247 13.30 4.11 7.04
C GLY A 247 13.27 2.59 6.80
N THR A 248 12.71 2.17 5.65
CA THR A 248 12.66 0.75 5.24
C THR A 248 13.91 0.28 4.47
N GLY A 249 14.89 1.17 4.27
CA GLY A 249 16.14 0.87 3.58
C GLY A 249 16.90 -0.35 4.10
N PRO A 250 17.03 -0.56 5.43
CA PRO A 250 17.74 -1.72 5.97
C PRO A 250 17.12 -3.06 5.55
N ILE A 251 15.82 -3.06 5.23
CA ILE A 251 15.07 -4.26 4.84
C ILE A 251 15.30 -4.55 3.37
N TYR A 252 15.19 -3.52 2.52
CA TYR A 252 15.18 -3.68 1.06
C TYR A 252 16.55 -3.59 0.40
N SER A 253 17.54 -2.98 1.07
CA SER A 253 18.93 -2.94 0.61
C SER A 253 19.55 -4.33 0.43
N ARG A 254 19.02 -5.37 1.08
CA ARG A 254 19.46 -6.78 0.89
C ARG A 254 19.27 -7.28 -0.55
N TYR A 255 18.40 -6.65 -1.32
CA TYR A 255 18.15 -6.98 -2.73
C TYR A 255 19.06 -6.20 -3.68
N ALA A 256 19.81 -5.22 -3.18
CA ALA A 256 20.74 -4.46 -4.00
C ALA A 256 22.01 -5.28 -4.29
N ARG A 257 22.42 -5.31 -5.55
CA ARG A 257 23.73 -5.84 -5.94
C ARG A 257 24.81 -4.80 -5.64
N PRO A 258 26.07 -5.17 -5.34
CA PRO A 258 27.09 -4.20 -4.90
C PRO A 258 27.44 -3.08 -5.90
N ASP A 259 27.43 -3.37 -7.21
CA ASP A 259 28.06 -2.50 -8.22
C ASP A 259 27.08 -1.84 -9.20
N ILE A 260 25.78 -2.07 -9.02
CA ILE A 260 24.73 -1.46 -9.85
C ILE A 260 23.57 -0.97 -8.99
N ASP A 261 22.74 -0.10 -9.54
CA ASP A 261 21.56 0.47 -8.88
C ASP A 261 20.22 -0.03 -9.46
N ASP A 262 20.24 -0.87 -10.51
CA ASP A 262 19.03 -1.51 -11.02
C ASP A 262 18.37 -2.38 -9.94
N MET A 263 17.04 -2.27 -9.84
CA MET A 263 16.25 -3.15 -8.97
C MET A 263 15.88 -4.43 -9.72
N ASP A 264 16.29 -5.58 -9.20
CA ASP A 264 16.09 -6.88 -9.82
C ASP A 264 14.60 -7.24 -9.90
N GLU A 265 14.13 -7.61 -11.08
CA GLU A 265 12.73 -7.93 -11.35
C GLU A 265 12.26 -9.24 -10.66
N ALA A 266 13.18 -10.08 -10.17
CA ALA A 266 12.82 -11.19 -9.29
C ALA A 266 12.27 -10.74 -7.93
N HIS A 267 12.55 -9.49 -7.53
CA HIS A 267 12.12 -8.92 -6.26
C HIS A 267 11.22 -7.69 -6.42
N PHE A 268 11.40 -6.95 -7.52
CA PHE A 268 10.64 -5.75 -7.88
C PHE A 268 10.14 -5.83 -9.32
N PRO A 269 9.31 -6.83 -9.66
CA PRO A 269 8.86 -7.03 -11.03
C PRO A 269 8.11 -5.80 -11.56
N VAL A 270 8.33 -5.53 -12.85
CA VAL A 270 7.59 -4.55 -13.63
C VAL A 270 6.23 -5.15 -13.98
N LEU A 271 5.18 -4.52 -13.47
CA LEU A 271 3.81 -5.00 -13.65
C LEU A 271 3.24 -4.57 -15.00
N TRP A 272 3.66 -3.41 -15.49
CA TRP A 272 3.20 -2.81 -16.74
C TRP A 272 4.14 -1.67 -17.18
N ARG A 273 4.33 -1.50 -18.49
CA ARG A 273 4.99 -0.36 -19.14
C ARG A 273 4.26 0.02 -20.43
N ASP A 274 4.40 1.27 -20.84
CA ASP A 274 3.78 1.85 -22.03
C ASP A 274 4.24 1.21 -23.37
N ASP A 275 5.44 0.64 -23.40
CA ASP A 275 5.99 -0.14 -24.52
C ASP A 275 5.49 -1.60 -24.57
N GLY A 276 4.58 -1.98 -23.66
CA GLY A 276 4.05 -3.33 -23.54
C GLY A 276 4.95 -4.29 -22.75
N TYR A 277 6.06 -3.80 -22.16
CA TYR A 277 6.89 -4.63 -21.31
C TYR A 277 6.19 -4.95 -19.98
N ARG A 278 6.28 -6.22 -19.60
CA ARG A 278 5.92 -6.74 -18.28
C ARG A 278 6.92 -7.84 -17.96
N THR A 279 7.34 -7.95 -16.69
CA THR A 279 8.32 -8.96 -16.29
C THR A 279 7.87 -10.34 -16.76
N PRO A 280 8.67 -11.04 -17.59
CA PRO A 280 8.29 -12.37 -18.07
C PRO A 280 8.20 -13.39 -16.93
N GLY A 281 7.21 -14.27 -16.99
CA GLY A 281 7.07 -15.40 -16.06
C GLY A 281 6.28 -15.11 -14.79
N LEU A 282 5.73 -13.89 -14.63
CA LEU A 282 4.84 -13.57 -13.50
C LEU A 282 3.62 -14.50 -13.43
N GLU A 283 3.17 -15.05 -14.56
CA GLU A 283 2.07 -16.03 -14.63
C GLU A 283 2.38 -17.32 -13.84
N SER A 284 3.66 -17.66 -13.69
CA SER A 284 4.07 -18.82 -12.88
C SER A 284 3.89 -18.58 -11.38
N LEU A 285 3.83 -17.31 -10.96
CA LEU A 285 3.69 -16.90 -9.56
C LEU A 285 2.22 -16.71 -9.17
N THR A 286 1.32 -16.61 -10.14
CA THR A 286 -0.10 -16.29 -9.93
C THR A 286 -1.02 -17.48 -10.21
N LEU A 287 -2.29 -17.28 -9.87
CA LEU A 287 -3.44 -18.12 -10.20
C LEU A 287 -4.30 -17.33 -11.21
N GLN A 288 -5.14 -18.04 -11.95
CA GLN A 288 -6.16 -17.39 -12.79
C GLN A 288 -7.30 -16.88 -11.90
N LEU A 289 -7.56 -15.58 -11.96
CA LEU A 289 -8.66 -14.89 -11.28
C LEU A 289 -9.89 -14.81 -12.16
#